data_AF-A0A1G9Y4I2-F1
#
_entry.id   AF-A0A1G9Y4I2-F1
#
_cell.length_a   1.000
_cell.length_b   1.000
_cell.length_c   1.000
_cell.angle_alpha   90.00
_cell.angle_beta   90.00
_cell.angle_gamma   90.00
#
_symmetry.space_group_name_H-M   'P 1'
#
loop_
_entity.id
_entity.type
_entity.pdbx_description
1 polymer ?
#
loop_
_entity_poly.entity_id
_entity_poly.type
_entity_poly.pdbx_seq_one_letter_code
_entity_poly.pdbx_strand_id
1 'polypeptide(L)' 'MTIVPENMLNNLFENLVIQFVKDNLESIMRAEIQEFMATEESGPNNSRNGYYPRNLHTKYGDVEELKVAR' A
#
# COMPACT_ATOMS: atom_id res chain seq x y z
N MET A 1 -35.78 -0.55 11.86
CA MET A 1 -35.02 -1.41 10.93
C MET A 1 -34.41 -0.49 9.89
N THR A 2 -33.10 -0.22 9.98
CA THR A 2 -32.41 0.66 9.03
C THR A 2 -32.11 -0.13 7.75
N ILE A 3 -32.80 0.20 6.66
CA ILE A 3 -32.56 -0.42 5.36
C ILE A 3 -31.34 0.28 4.76
N VAL A 4 -30.22 -0.43 4.68
CA VAL A 4 -29.02 0.08 4.01
C VAL A 4 -29.18 -0.14 2.51
N PRO A 5 -29.02 0.88 1.65
CA PRO A 5 -29.09 0.71 0.21
C PRO A 5 -27.94 -0.18 -0.28
N GLU A 6 -28.24 -1.11 -1.19
CA GLU A 6 -27.27 -2.07 -1.75
C GLU A 6 -26.04 -1.39 -2.37
N ASN A 7 -26.24 -0.28 -3.08
CA ASN A 7 -25.15 0.53 -3.65
C ASN A 7 -24.18 1.07 -2.60
N MET A 8 -24.67 1.36 -1.39
CA MET A 8 -23.83 1.85 -0.29
C MET A 8 -22.93 0.74 0.26
N LEU A 9 -23.44 -0.50 0.31
CA LEU A 9 -22.67 -1.67 0.73
C LEU A 9 -21.57 -2.02 -0.27
N ASN A 10 -21.87 -1.96 -1.57
CA ASN A 10 -20.90 -2.23 -2.63
C ASN A 10 -19.74 -1.23 -2.58
N ASN A 11 -20.02 0.07 -2.48
CA ASN A 11 -18.99 1.09 -2.36
C ASN A 11 -18.14 0.92 -1.08
N LEU A 12 -18.75 0.53 0.04
CA LEU A 12 -18.02 0.27 1.28
C LEU A 12 -17.05 -0.90 1.10
N PHE A 13 -17.50 -1.98 0.44
CA PHE A 13 -16.70 -3.16 0.21
C PHE A 13 -15.55 -2.90 -0.76
N GLU A 14 -15.80 -2.19 -1.86
CA GLU A 14 -14.76 -1.78 -2.82
C GLU A 14 -13.67 -0.95 -2.13
N ASN A 15 -14.05 0.06 -1.35
CA ASN A 15 -13.11 0.88 -0.60
C ASN A 15 -12.31 0.06 0.42
N LEU A 16 -12.96 -0.89 1.10
CA LEU A 16 -12.28 -1.76 2.06
C LEU A 16 -11.25 -2.64 1.36
N VAL A 17 -11.58 -3.22 0.20
CA VAL A 17 -10.66 -4.04 -0.58
C VAL A 17 -9.48 -3.21 -1.07
N ILE A 18 -9.72 -2.01 -1.63
CA ILE A 18 -8.66 -1.11 -2.10
C ILE A 18 -7.73 -0.72 -0.94
N GLN A 19 -8.29 -0.36 0.21
CA GLN A 19 -7.51 0.00 1.39
C GLN A 19 -6.70 -1.19 1.93
N PHE A 20 -7.31 -2.36 1.99
CA PHE A 20 -6.62 -3.59 2.38
C PHE A 20 -5.44 -3.89 1.44
N VAL A 21 -5.64 -3.79 0.12
CA VAL A 21 -4.57 -3.98 -0.87
C VAL A 21 -3.46 -2.96 -0.67
N LYS A 22 -3.81 -1.67 -0.46
CA LYS A 22 -2.86 -0.60 -0.18
C LYS A 22 -2.00 -0.91 1.05
N ASP A 23 -2.64 -1.25 2.16
CA ASP A 23 -1.96 -1.50 3.43
C ASP A 23 -1.01 -2.71 3.35
N ASN A 24 -1.44 -3.78 2.66
CA ASN A 24 -0.59 -4.95 2.44
C ASN A 24 0.62 -4.62 1.56
N LEU A 25 0.43 -3.89 0.47
CA LEU A 25 1.53 -3.48 -0.41
C LEU A 25 2.54 -2.62 0.35
N GLU A 26 2.08 -1.63 1.11
CA GLU A 26 2.98 -0.81 1.94
C GLU A 26 3.72 -1.64 2.98
N SER A 27 3.04 -2.61 3.62
CA SER A 27 3.67 -3.49 4.60
C SER A 27 4.76 -4.36 3.98
N ILE A 28 4.49 -4.95 2.81
CA ILE A 28 5.46 -5.79 2.09
C ILE A 28 6.67 -4.95 1.68
N MET A 29 6.47 -3.80 1.04
CA MET A 29 7.58 -2.93 0.61
C MET A 29 8.45 -2.46 1.79
N ARG A 30 7.85 -2.19 2.95
CA ARG A 30 8.60 -1.85 4.18
C ARG A 30 9.43 -3.02 4.69
N ALA A 31 8.91 -4.24 4.62
CA ALA A 31 9.66 -5.43 5.00
C ALA A 31 10.82 -5.71 4.02
N GLU A 32 10.56 -5.60 2.71
CA GLU A 32 11.57 -5.81 1.67
C GLU A 32 12.74 -4.83 1.79
N ILE A 33 12.47 -3.52 1.94
CA ILE A 33 13.55 -2.54 2.11
C ILE A 33 14.28 -2.73 3.43
N GLN A 34 13.59 -3.19 4.48
CA GLN A 34 14.24 -3.47 5.75
C GLN A 34 15.21 -4.63 5.65
N GLU A 35 14.81 -5.70 4.96
CA GLU A 35 15.67 -6.85 4.71
C GLU A 35 16.84 -6.46 3.81
N PHE A 36 16.59 -5.72 2.73
CA PHE A 36 17.64 -5.24 1.83
C PHE A 36 18.69 -4.38 2.57
N MET A 37 18.26 -3.48 3.46
CA MET A 37 19.18 -2.65 4.24
C MET A 37 19.99 -3.44 5.28
N ALA A 38 19.57 -4.65 5.63
CA ALA A 38 20.32 -5.53 6.53
C ALA A 38 21.40 -6.35 5.80
N THR A 39 21.36 -6.41 4.46
CA THR A 39 22.37 -7.11 3.67
C THR A 39 23.56 -6.21 3.34
N GLU A 40 24.70 -6.84 3.05
CA GLU A 40 25.91 -6.13 2.59
C GLU A 40 25.71 -5.46 1.22
N GLU A 41 24.69 -5.87 0.45
CA GLU A 41 24.35 -5.30 -0.86
C GLU A 41 23.84 -3.85 -0.76
N SER A 42 23.31 -3.45 0.39
CA SER A 42 22.84 -2.07 0.59
C SER A 42 23.97 -1.04 0.51
N GLY A 43 25.21 -1.46 0.79
CA GLY A 43 26.39 -0.60 0.82
C GLY A 43 26.53 0.20 2.12
N PRO A 44 27.76 0.59 2.50
CA PRO A 44 28.07 1.11 3.84
C PRO A 44 27.47 2.48 4.16
N ASN A 45 26.99 3.23 3.16
CA ASN A 45 26.50 4.60 3.30
C ASN A 45 25.04 4.76 2.87
N ASN A 46 24.27 3.67 2.84
CA ASN A 46 22.87 3.72 2.45
C ASN A 46 21.97 4.05 3.65
N SER A 47 20.96 4.88 3.43
CA SER A 47 20.05 5.33 4.47
C SER A 47 18.66 5.50 3.91
N ARG A 48 17.64 5.16 4.70
CA ARG A 48 16.24 5.28 4.29
C ARG A 48 15.86 6.74 4.16
N ASN A 49 15.27 7.11 3.03
CA ASN A 49 14.90 8.48 2.67
C ASN A 49 13.38 8.65 2.56
N GLY A 50 12.66 8.09 3.54
CA GLY A 50 11.22 8.25 3.68
C GLY A 50 10.43 7.51 2.59
N TYR A 51 9.40 8.19 2.06
CA TYR A 51 8.46 7.60 1.11
C TYR A 51 8.17 8.57 -0.03
N TYR A 52 7.79 8.03 -1.19
CA TYR A 52 7.20 8.82 -2.26
C TYR A 52 5.81 8.30 -2.62
N PRO A 53 4.89 9.22 -3.01
CA PRO A 53 3.57 8.82 -3.48
C PRO A 53 3.66 8.24 -4.89
N ARG A 54 2.91 7.16 -5.12
CA ARG A 54 2.68 6.59 -6.45
C ARG A 54 1.22 6.16 -6.57
N ASN A 55 0.63 6.39 -7.73
CA ASN A 55 -0.67 5.80 -8.06
C ASN A 55 -0.46 4.46 -8.78
N LEU A 56 -1.22 3.43 -8.38
CA LEU A 56 -1.11 2.09 -8.93
C LEU A 56 -2.49 1.59 -9.35
N HIS A 57 -2.65 1.33 -10.64
CA HIS A 57 -3.84 0.70 -11.17
C HIS A 57 -3.79 -0.81 -10.88
N THR A 58 -4.82 -1.35 -10.23
CA THR A 58 -4.94 -2.77 -9.91
C THR A 58 -6.24 -3.34 -10.48
N LYS A 59 -6.36 -4.67 -10.53
CA LYS A 59 -7.61 -5.34 -10.92
C LYS A 59 -8.80 -5.05 -9.99
N TYR A 60 -8.53 -4.49 -8.79
CA TYR A 60 -9.53 -4.13 -7.79
C TYR A 60 -9.86 -2.63 -7.78
N GLY A 61 -9.23 -1.85 -8.67
CA GLY A 61 -9.35 -0.39 -8.72
C GLY A 61 -8.01 0.33 -8.61
N ASP A 62 -8.08 1.65 -8.64
CA ASP A 62 -6.92 2.53 -8.49
C ASP A 62 -6.54 2.71 -7.02
N VAL A 63 -5.30 2.37 -6.69
CA VAL A 63 -4.70 2.66 -5.39
C VAL A 63 -3.97 4.00 -5.50
N GLU A 64 -4.59 5.04 -4.94
CA GLU A 64 -4.04 6.39 -4.94
C GLU A 64 -3.08 6.60 -3.76
N GLU A 65 -2.08 7.46 -3.97
CA GLU A 65 -1.12 7.88 -2.93
C GLU A 65 -0.47 6.72 -2.17
N LEU A 66 -0.09 5.65 -2.88
CA LEU A 66 0.67 4.54 -2.30
C LEU A 66 2.04 5.03 -1.84
N LYS A 67 2.39 4.80 -0.57
CA LYS A 67 3.69 5.22 -0.02
C LYS A 67 4.75 4.16 -0.28
N VAL A 68 5.53 4.37 -1.33
CA VAL A 68 6.64 3.47 -1.67
C VAL A 68 7.88 3.90 -0.89
N ALA A 69 8.50 2.97 -0.16
CA ALA A 69 9.68 3.23 0.66
C ALA A 69 10.92 3.53 -0.20
N ARG A 70 11.80 4.41 0.30
CA ARG A 70 13.08 4.79 -0.32
C ARG A 70 14.23 4.61 0.65
#